data_AF-A0A503IDL1-F1
#
_entry.id   AF-A0A503IDL1-F1
#
_cell.length_a   1.000
_cell.length_b   1.000
_cell.length_c   1.000
_cell.angle_alpha   90.00
_cell.angle_beta   90.00
_cell.angle_gamma   90.00
#
_symmetry.space_group_name_H-M   'P 1'
#
loop_
_entity.id
_entity.type
_entity.pdbx_description
1 polymer ?
#
loop_
_entity_poly.entity_id
_entity_poly.type
_entity_poly.pdbx_seq_one_letter_code
_entity_poly.pdbx_strand_id
1 'polypeptide(L)'
;MNRSIERKLFVEEMYAMVTADVRARVSIHLDATPEAVFDAWIVPSMMERWFFKLPSNDIAALTTPVPGGTYSITEYSSGQVIAQDGRSCPIRWCSSAVTKPLTSAPLVAL
;
A
#
# COMPACT_ATOMS: atom_id res chain seq x y z
N MET A 1 -9.09 44.40 15.77
CA MET A 1 -8.36 43.18 15.39
C MET A 1 -8.97 42.61 14.10
N ASN A 2 -8.16 42.29 13.10
CA ASN A 2 -8.58 42.20 11.69
C ASN A 2 -8.88 40.74 11.27
N ARG A 3 -10.15 40.44 10.93
CA ARG A 3 -10.67 39.11 10.49
C ARG A 3 -9.88 38.47 9.33
N SER A 4 -9.13 39.27 8.58
CA SER A 4 -8.26 38.82 7.48
C SER A 4 -7.03 38.04 7.96
N ILE A 5 -6.50 38.38 9.15
CA ILE A 5 -5.32 37.71 9.73
C ILE A 5 -5.69 36.30 10.24
N GLU A 6 -6.85 36.16 10.90
CA GLU A 6 -7.35 34.88 11.39
C GLU A 6 -7.62 33.88 10.26
N ARG A 7 -8.20 34.34 9.13
CA ARG A 7 -8.41 33.48 7.94
C ARG A 7 -7.09 33.03 7.31
N LYS A 8 -6.06 33.86 7.32
CA LYS A 8 -4.76 33.52 6.73
C LYS A 8 -4.02 32.47 7.58
N LEU A 9 -4.05 32.62 8.90
CA LEU A 9 -3.49 31.65 9.85
C LEU A 9 -4.18 30.29 9.73
N PHE A 10 -5.51 30.27 9.59
CA PHE A 10 -6.27 29.03 9.45
C PHE A 10 -5.97 28.29 8.13
N VAL A 11 -5.75 29.03 7.03
CA VAL A 11 -5.37 28.44 5.73
C VAL A 11 -3.95 27.90 5.75
N GLU A 12 -3.00 28.59 6.38
CA GLU A 12 -1.63 28.11 6.51
C GLU A 12 -1.50 26.92 7.49
N GLU A 13 -2.25 26.89 8.60
CA GLU A 13 -2.31 25.72 9.49
C GLU A 13 -2.97 24.51 8.81
N MET A 14 -4.02 24.72 8.02
CA MET A 14 -4.60 23.65 7.18
C MET A 14 -3.58 23.12 6.16
N TYR A 15 -2.86 24.02 5.48
CA TYR A 15 -1.83 23.61 4.52
C TYR A 15 -0.69 22.84 5.20
N ALA A 16 -0.27 23.27 6.40
CA ALA A 16 0.76 22.58 7.18
C ALA A 16 0.30 21.19 7.67
N MET A 17 -0.97 21.04 8.10
CA MET A 17 -1.55 19.73 8.43
C MET A 17 -1.66 18.81 7.22
N VAL A 18 -1.96 19.35 6.03
CA VAL A 18 -2.02 18.58 4.77
C VAL A 18 -0.62 18.10 4.34
N THR A 19 0.46 18.69 4.88
CA THR A 19 1.85 18.30 4.56
C THR A 19 2.53 17.44 5.62
N ALA A 20 1.85 17.07 6.71
CA ALA A 20 2.43 16.14 7.68
C ALA A 20 2.61 14.77 7.02
N ASP A 21 3.86 14.31 6.89
CA ASP A 21 4.21 12.97 6.41
C ASP A 21 3.69 11.92 7.40
N VAL A 22 2.46 11.47 7.20
CA VAL A 22 1.85 10.41 8.01
C VAL A 22 2.37 9.06 7.53
N ARG A 23 3.20 8.41 8.35
CA ARG A 23 3.70 7.06 8.09
C ARG A 23 3.00 6.04 8.95
N ALA A 24 2.51 4.97 8.32
CA ALA A 24 1.99 3.79 9.00
C ALA A 24 2.86 2.57 8.68
N ARG A 25 3.04 1.70 9.67
CA ARG A 25 3.64 0.37 9.47
C ARG A 25 2.61 -0.68 9.85
N VAL A 26 2.31 -1.57 8.91
CA VAL A 26 1.41 -2.71 9.13
C VAL A 26 2.23 -4.00 9.09
N SER A 27 1.92 -4.95 9.97
CA SER A 27 2.51 -6.28 9.96
C SER A 27 1.38 -7.28 10.17
N ILE A 28 1.30 -8.26 9.27
CA ILE A 28 0.27 -9.30 9.26
C ILE A 28 0.95 -10.65 9.11
N HIS A 29 0.42 -11.66 9.80
CA HIS A 29 0.80 -13.06 9.59
C HIS A 29 -0.20 -13.70 8.64
N LEU A 30 0.30 -14.31 7.58
CA LEU A 30 -0.51 -14.99 6.58
C LEU A 30 -0.06 -16.44 6.49
N ASP A 31 -1.02 -17.36 6.54
CA ASP A 31 -0.78 -18.78 6.27
C ASP A 31 -0.74 -19.00 4.74
N ALA A 32 0.30 -18.45 4.11
CA ALA A 32 0.52 -18.48 2.67
C ALA A 32 2.02 -18.36 2.37
N THR A 33 2.45 -18.88 1.22
CA THR A 33 3.85 -18.71 0.79
C THR A 33 4.11 -17.28 0.35
N PRO A 34 5.37 -16.79 0.42
CA PRO A 34 5.72 -15.45 -0.07
C PRO A 34 5.32 -15.20 -1.52
N GLU A 35 5.42 -16.22 -2.37
CA GLU A 35 5.05 -16.15 -3.78
C GLU A 35 3.54 -15.95 -3.95
N ALA A 36 2.72 -16.69 -3.20
CA ALA A 36 1.26 -16.53 -3.23
C ALA A 36 0.83 -15.14 -2.72
N VAL A 37 1.51 -14.63 -1.69
CA VAL A 37 1.28 -13.25 -1.22
C VAL A 37 1.66 -12.27 -2.31
N PHE A 38 2.81 -12.44 -2.96
CA PHE A 38 3.25 -11.57 -4.04
C PHE A 38 2.28 -11.59 -5.24
N ASP A 39 1.84 -12.76 -5.68
CA ASP A 39 0.87 -12.93 -6.75
C ASP A 39 -0.44 -12.21 -6.46
N ALA A 40 -0.88 -12.18 -5.19
CA ALA A 40 -2.08 -11.44 -4.79
C ALA A 40 -1.98 -9.91 -5.03
N TRP A 41 -0.77 -9.37 -5.15
CA TRP A 41 -0.52 -7.96 -5.44
C TRP A 41 -0.32 -7.65 -6.93
N ILE A 42 -0.03 -8.65 -7.76
CA ILE A 42 0.38 -8.41 -9.15
C ILE A 42 -0.50 -9.10 -10.20
N VAL A 43 -1.22 -10.16 -9.83
CA VAL A 43 -2.12 -10.88 -10.74
C VAL A 43 -3.49 -10.20 -10.71
N PRO A 44 -4.00 -9.65 -11.84
CA PRO A 44 -5.22 -8.86 -11.86
C PRO A 44 -6.44 -9.55 -11.22
N SER A 45 -6.68 -10.81 -11.60
CA SER A 45 -7.79 -11.61 -11.05
C SER A 45 -7.66 -11.89 -9.55
N MET A 46 -6.45 -11.80 -8.99
CA MET A 46 -6.26 -11.87 -7.55
C MET A 46 -6.52 -10.52 -6.88
N MET A 47 -6.00 -9.43 -7.44
CA MET A 47 -6.18 -8.07 -6.92
C MET A 47 -7.66 -7.68 -6.79
N GLU A 48 -8.47 -7.99 -7.81
CA GLU A 48 -9.91 -7.67 -7.85
C GLU A 48 -10.72 -8.26 -6.69
N ARG A 49 -10.17 -9.26 -5.99
CA ARG A 49 -10.84 -9.93 -4.87
C ARG A 49 -10.66 -9.23 -3.52
N TRP A 50 -9.67 -8.35 -3.37
CA TRP A 50 -9.34 -7.77 -2.07
C TRP A 50 -8.86 -6.32 -2.12
N PHE A 51 -8.24 -5.89 -3.22
CA PHE A 51 -7.62 -4.58 -3.31
C PHE A 51 -8.68 -3.50 -3.54
N PHE A 52 -8.92 -2.67 -2.52
CA PHE A 52 -10.04 -1.71 -2.46
C PHE A 52 -11.44 -2.34 -2.64
N LYS A 53 -11.57 -3.66 -2.46
CA LYS A 53 -12.84 -4.36 -2.63
C LYS A 53 -13.73 -4.19 -1.39
N LEU A 54 -14.98 -3.81 -1.63
CA LEU A 54 -16.08 -3.75 -0.68
C LEU A 54 -17.22 -4.64 -1.21
N PRO A 55 -18.18 -5.04 -0.35
CA PRO A 55 -19.36 -5.79 -0.81
C PRO A 55 -20.23 -5.03 -1.82
N SER A 56 -20.12 -3.70 -1.88
CA SER A 56 -20.97 -2.81 -2.67
C SER A 56 -20.31 -2.25 -3.94
N ASN A 57 -19.06 -2.64 -4.24
CA ASN A 57 -18.34 -2.15 -5.41
C ASN A 57 -17.81 -3.30 -6.27
N ASP A 58 -17.47 -2.97 -7.51
CA ASP A 58 -16.71 -3.82 -8.41
C ASP A 58 -15.37 -3.20 -8.73
N ILE A 59 -14.36 -4.06 -8.89
CA ILE A 59 -12.98 -3.66 -9.16
C ILE A 59 -12.55 -4.35 -10.45
N ALA A 60 -11.94 -3.59 -11.35
CA ALA A 60 -11.20 -4.12 -12.50
C ALA A 60 -9.73 -3.74 -12.37
N ALA A 61 -8.82 -4.70 -12.54
CA ALA A 61 -7.39 -4.48 -12.42
C ALA A 61 -6.67 -4.74 -13.74
N LEU A 62 -5.63 -3.95 -14.01
CA LEU A 62 -4.67 -4.17 -15.08
C LEU A 62 -3.28 -3.97 -14.53
N THR A 63 -2.36 -4.88 -14.85
CA THR A 63 -0.97 -4.79 -14.39
C THR A 63 0.00 -5.19 -15.50
N THR A 64 1.15 -4.51 -15.51
CA THR A 64 2.35 -4.97 -16.21
C THR A 64 3.42 -5.18 -15.12
N PRO A 65 3.51 -6.39 -14.55
CA PRO A 65 4.26 -6.63 -13.31
C PRO A 65 5.77 -6.80 -13.57
N VAL A 66 6.36 -5.75 -14.13
CA VAL A 66 7.81 -5.62 -14.32
C VAL A 66 8.29 -4.38 -13.58
N PRO A 67 9.57 -4.32 -13.16
CA PRO A 67 10.16 -3.08 -12.66
C PRO A 67 9.92 -1.90 -13.59
N GLY A 68 9.28 -0.84 -13.09
CA GLY A 68 8.92 0.35 -13.87
C GLY A 68 7.67 0.17 -14.76
N GLY A 69 7.02 -0.99 -14.71
CA GLY A 69 5.75 -1.25 -15.36
C GLY A 69 4.60 -0.43 -14.76
N THR A 70 3.38 -0.69 -15.18
CA THR A 70 2.19 0.07 -14.76
C THR A 70 1.19 -0.82 -14.04
N TYR A 71 0.34 -0.17 -13.24
CA TYR A 71 -0.90 -0.76 -12.77
C TYR A 71 -2.03 0.26 -12.92
N SER A 72 -3.24 -0.25 -13.12
CA SER A 72 -4.48 0.52 -13.12
C SER A 72 -5.54 -0.27 -12.37
N ILE A 73 -6.26 0.38 -11.48
CA ILE A 73 -7.37 -0.19 -10.73
C ILE A 73 -8.55 0.74 -10.90
N THR A 74 -9.66 0.20 -11.42
CA THR A 74 -10.90 0.95 -11.59
C THR A 74 -11.96 0.38 -10.65
N GLU A 75 -12.45 1.23 -9.75
CA GLU A 75 -13.58 0.95 -8.88
C GLU A 75 -14.88 1.47 -9.50
N TYR A 76 -15.91 0.64 -9.46
CA TYR A 76 -17.28 0.97 -9.83
C TYR A 76 -18.17 0.88 -8.59
N SER A 77 -18.69 2.01 -8.11
CA SER A 77 -19.50 2.07 -6.89
C SER A 77 -20.63 3.08 -7.03
N SER A 78 -21.89 2.64 -6.87
CA SER A 78 -23.07 3.52 -6.87
C SER A 78 -23.17 4.48 -8.07
N GLY A 79 -22.78 4.02 -9.27
CA GLY A 79 -22.78 4.83 -10.49
C GLY A 79 -21.59 5.79 -10.62
N GLN A 80 -20.66 5.78 -9.68
CA GLN A 80 -19.38 6.48 -9.75
C GLN A 80 -18.27 5.53 -10.20
N VAL A 81 -17.28 6.11 -10.87
CA VAL A 81 -16.08 5.41 -11.34
C VAL A 81 -14.86 6.13 -10.77
N ILE A 82 -14.00 5.40 -10.05
CA ILE A 82 -12.76 5.91 -9.49
C ILE A 82 -11.61 5.11 -10.10
N ALA A 83 -10.72 5.78 -10.85
CA ALA A 83 -9.53 5.17 -11.42
C ALA A 83 -8.29 5.55 -10.61
N GLN A 84 -7.48 4.54 -10.27
CA GLN A 84 -6.20 4.70 -9.61
C GLN A 84 -5.10 4.10 -10.48
N ASP A 85 -4.24 4.96 -10.99
CA ASP A 85 -3.13 4.58 -11.86
C ASP A 85 -1.80 4.84 -11.17
N GLY A 86 -0.83 3.96 -11.41
CA GLY A 86 0.51 4.14 -10.90
C GLY A 86 1.57 3.34 -11.66
N ARG A 87 2.81 3.51 -11.21
CA ARG A 87 3.95 2.73 -11.71
C ARG A 87 4.31 1.66 -10.69
N SER A 88 4.51 0.46 -11.19
CA SER A 88 5.06 -0.66 -10.45
C SER A 88 6.54 -0.37 -10.15
N CYS A 89 6.87 -0.15 -8.88
CA CYS A 89 8.25 0.04 -8.46
C CYS A 89 8.98 -1.32 -8.41
N PRO A 90 10.26 -1.43 -8.82
CA PRO A 90 11.04 -2.63 -8.55
C PRO A 90 10.99 -2.96 -7.06
N ILE A 91 10.76 -4.24 -6.77
CA ILE A 91 10.62 -4.85 -5.45
C ILE A 91 11.88 -4.57 -4.59
N ARG A 92 11.94 -3.40 -3.97
CA ARG A 92 12.70 -3.18 -2.74
C ARG A 92 11.78 -3.24 -1.52
N TRP A 93 10.71 -4.03 -1.63
CA TRP A 93 9.65 -4.20 -0.64
C TRP A 93 9.65 -5.59 0.02
N CYS A 94 10.69 -6.42 -0.15
CA CYS A 94 10.76 -7.77 0.46
C CYS A 94 12.09 -8.18 1.14
N SER A 95 13.15 -7.36 1.22
CA SER A 95 14.44 -7.84 1.76
C SER A 95 14.86 -7.34 3.15
N SER A 96 14.11 -6.46 3.81
CA SER A 96 14.51 -5.97 5.15
C SER A 96 13.99 -6.82 6.32
N ALA A 97 13.20 -7.88 6.07
CA ALA A 97 12.67 -8.76 7.12
C ALA A 97 13.28 -10.17 7.14
N VAL A 98 14.15 -10.52 6.17
CA VAL A 98 14.90 -11.78 6.16
C VAL A 98 16.39 -11.49 6.33
N THR A 99 16.75 -10.87 7.46
CA THR A 99 18.14 -10.83 7.92
C THR A 99 18.20 -11.32 9.36
N LYS A 100 18.20 -12.64 9.50
CA LYS A 100 19.12 -13.35 10.40
C LYS A 100 19.22 -14.81 9.94
N PRO A 101 20.38 -15.27 9.45
CA PRO A 101 20.65 -16.70 9.47
C PRO A 101 20.63 -17.15 10.94
N LEU A 102 19.90 -18.23 11.23
CA LEU A 102 20.07 -19.01 12.45
C LEU A 102 21.47 -19.64 12.37
N THR A 103 22.49 -18.87 12.74
CA THR A 103 23.81 -19.41 13.00
C THR A 103 23.77 -20.11 14.35
N SER A 104 24.03 -21.40 14.29
CA SER A 104 24.25 -22.35 15.38
C SER A 104 25.07 -21.82 16.57
N ALA A 105 24.52 -22.08 17.77
CA ALA A 105 25.19 -22.43 19.03
C ALA A 105 26.05 -21.34 19.73
N PRO A 106 26.27 -21.41 21.08
CA PRO A 106 26.85 -22.59 21.72
C PRO A 106 25.96 -23.25 22.79
N LEU A 107 26.26 -24.53 22.98
CA LEU A 107 26.01 -25.32 24.17
C LEU A 107 26.24 -24.52 25.46
N VAL A 108 25.26 -24.55 26.36
CA VAL A 108 25.52 -24.66 27.79
C VAL A 108 24.84 -25.95 28.23
N ALA A 109 25.64 -27.02 28.22
CA ALA A 109 25.38 -28.20 29.05
C ALA A 109 25.72 -27.84 30.50
N LEU A 110 25.05 -28.55 31.42
CA LEU A 110 25.33 -28.62 32.86
C LEU A 110 26.83 -28.70 33.19
#